data_AF-A0A7K2MDR3-F1
#
_entry.id   AF-A0A7K2MDR3-F1
#
_cell.length_a   1.000
_cell.length_b   1.000
_cell.length_c   1.000
_cell.angle_alpha   90.00
_cell.angle_beta   90.00
_cell.angle_gamma   90.00
#
_symmetry.space_group_name_H-M   'P 1'
#
loop_
_entity.id
_entity.type
_entity.pdbx_description
1 polymer ?
#
loop_
_entity_poly.entity_id
_entity_poly.type
_entity_poly.pdbx_seq_one_letter_code
_entity_poly.pdbx_strand_id
1 'polypeptide(L)'
;MPAPVVLTGRRTRLEPLAPHHVEGLARAGGEDRASYAFTPVPHGPEAARDYVERALADQAAGRALPFAVVRADDGRVVGSTRFLELDYWQGPLVWPPVPGVPYGDPRTAVPDAAEIGNTWLAAGAQGAGINTEAKLLLLRHAFETWRVRRVSFRADARNLRSCAAIERLGARCEGVRRAHSRGLDGT
;
A
#
# COMPACT_ATOMS: atom_id res chain seq x y z
N MET A 1 6.72 -0.25 -14.25
CA MET A 1 5.75 0.02 -13.15
C MET A 1 4.53 -0.84 -13.43
N PRO A 2 4.06 -1.65 -12.47
CA PRO A 2 2.88 -2.48 -12.69
C PRO A 2 1.66 -1.64 -13.06
N ALA A 3 0.86 -2.18 -13.98
CA ALA A 3 -0.39 -1.54 -14.38
C ALA A 3 -1.37 -1.46 -13.19
N PRO A 4 -2.15 -0.37 -13.06
CA PRO A 4 -3.23 -0.30 -12.10
C PRO A 4 -4.22 -1.45 -12.26
N VAL A 5 -4.62 -2.04 -11.15
CA VAL A 5 -5.49 -3.23 -11.12
C VAL A 5 -6.57 -3.07 -10.05
N VAL A 6 -7.76 -3.60 -10.28
CA VAL A 6 -8.79 -3.72 -9.24
C VAL A 6 -8.71 -5.11 -8.63
N LEU A 7 -8.58 -5.21 -7.30
CA LEU A 7 -8.58 -6.49 -6.60
C LEU A 7 -9.88 -6.62 -5.81
N THR A 8 -10.66 -7.67 -6.08
CA THR A 8 -12.00 -7.85 -5.48
C THR A 8 -12.03 -9.05 -4.56
N GLY A 9 -12.43 -8.83 -3.31
CA GLY A 9 -12.73 -9.85 -2.31
C GLY A 9 -14.20 -9.84 -1.91
N ARG A 10 -14.54 -10.54 -0.83
CA ARG A 10 -15.91 -10.66 -0.33
C ARG A 10 -16.32 -9.48 0.55
N ARG A 11 -15.40 -8.95 1.35
CA ARG A 11 -15.60 -7.84 2.29
C ARG A 11 -15.05 -6.52 1.77
N THR A 12 -14.04 -6.56 0.90
CA THR A 12 -13.38 -5.37 0.35
C THR A 12 -13.04 -5.50 -1.12
N ARG A 13 -13.06 -4.36 -1.80
CA ARG A 13 -12.45 -4.14 -3.12
C ARG A 13 -11.32 -3.11 -2.96
N LEU A 14 -10.19 -3.37 -3.58
CA LEU A 14 -9.08 -2.45 -3.70
C LEU A 14 -9.14 -1.84 -5.09
N GLU A 15 -9.44 -0.55 -5.15
CA GLU A 15 -9.52 0.21 -6.40
C GLU A 15 -8.25 1.05 -6.56
N PRO A 16 -7.66 1.16 -7.75
CA PRO A 16 -6.60 2.12 -8.01
C PRO A 16 -7.00 3.50 -7.51
N LEU A 17 -6.13 4.11 -6.71
CA LEU A 17 -6.45 5.41 -6.13
C LEU A 17 -6.65 6.45 -7.25
N ALA A 18 -7.62 7.32 -7.07
CA ALA A 18 -8.07 8.26 -8.10
C ALA A 18 -8.77 9.49 -7.48
N PRO A 19 -8.92 10.61 -8.20
CA PRO A 19 -9.50 11.84 -7.65
C PRO A 19 -10.91 11.69 -7.07
N HIS A 20 -11.74 10.79 -7.61
CA HIS A 20 -13.09 10.56 -7.09
C HIS A 20 -13.12 9.94 -5.68
N HIS A 21 -11.99 9.40 -5.20
CA HIS A 21 -11.88 8.85 -3.85
C HIS A 21 -11.67 9.92 -2.76
N VAL A 22 -11.42 11.18 -3.12
CA VAL A 22 -11.09 12.26 -2.15
C VAL A 22 -12.16 12.42 -1.07
N GLU A 23 -13.44 12.52 -1.46
CA GLU A 23 -14.54 12.69 -0.50
C GLU A 23 -14.65 11.50 0.46
N GLY A 24 -14.56 10.28 -0.09
CA GLY A 24 -14.60 9.05 0.69
C GLY A 24 -13.45 8.94 1.69
N LEU A 25 -12.23 9.30 1.28
CA LEU A 25 -11.05 9.34 2.16
C LEU A 25 -11.15 10.44 3.22
N ALA A 26 -11.68 11.63 2.86
CA ALA A 26 -11.89 12.71 3.81
C ALA A 26 -12.85 12.28 4.93
N ARG A 27 -13.96 11.63 4.56
CA ARG A 27 -14.91 11.08 5.53
C ARG A 27 -14.30 9.97 6.38
N ALA A 28 -13.63 9.00 5.76
CA ALA A 28 -12.99 7.88 6.46
C ALA A 28 -11.91 8.36 7.45
N GLY A 29 -11.11 9.36 7.06
CA GLY A 29 -10.10 9.96 7.92
C GLY A 29 -10.67 10.84 9.04
N GLY A 30 -11.93 11.29 8.91
CA GLY A 30 -12.64 12.08 9.91
C GLY A 30 -13.33 11.27 11.02
N GLU A 31 -13.33 9.94 10.93
CA GLU A 31 -13.78 9.08 12.04
C GLU A 31 -12.80 9.13 13.24
N ASP A 32 -13.03 8.32 14.29
CA ASP A 32 -12.12 8.27 15.44
C ASP A 32 -10.66 8.03 15.03
N ARG A 33 -9.80 8.97 15.44
CA ARG A 33 -8.38 9.04 15.07
C ARG A 33 -7.45 8.51 16.15
N ALA A 34 -7.95 8.02 17.28
CA ALA A 34 -7.14 7.53 18.41
C ALA A 34 -6.14 6.44 17.99
N SER A 35 -6.45 5.70 16.92
CA SER A 35 -5.63 4.60 16.40
C SER A 35 -4.52 5.03 15.41
N TYR A 36 -4.41 6.31 15.04
CA TYR A 36 -3.52 6.81 13.98
C TYR A 36 -2.21 7.43 14.47
N ALA A 37 -1.85 7.26 15.74
CA ALA A 37 -0.67 7.90 16.36
C ALA A 37 0.65 7.75 15.55
N PHE A 38 0.79 6.68 14.75
CA PHE A 38 1.99 6.39 13.95
C PHE A 38 1.71 6.29 12.45
N THR A 39 0.56 6.78 11.97
CA THR A 39 0.19 6.64 10.56
C THR A 39 -0.39 7.94 10.03
N PRO A 40 0.18 8.54 8.98
CA PRO A 40 -0.35 9.77 8.41
C PRO A 40 -1.69 9.48 7.74
N VAL A 41 -2.78 9.99 8.35
CA VAL A 41 -4.14 9.88 7.83
C VAL A 41 -4.65 11.28 7.48
N PRO A 42 -5.17 11.52 6.27
CA PRO A 42 -5.72 12.82 5.90
C PRO A 42 -6.85 13.23 6.86
N HIS A 43 -6.98 14.53 7.13
CA HIS A 43 -8.03 15.08 7.98
C HIS A 43 -8.74 16.22 7.23
N GLY A 44 -9.98 15.95 6.83
CA GLY A 44 -10.76 16.88 6.03
C GLY A 44 -10.48 16.84 4.51
N PRO A 45 -11.29 17.56 3.72
CA PRO A 45 -11.26 17.46 2.25
C PRO A 45 -9.94 17.92 1.61
N GLU A 46 -9.34 19.00 2.11
CA GLU A 46 -8.09 19.55 1.57
C GLU A 46 -6.93 18.57 1.78
N ALA A 47 -6.73 18.08 3.01
CA ALA A 47 -5.70 17.10 3.30
C ALA A 47 -5.91 15.78 2.53
N ALA A 48 -7.16 15.38 2.28
CA ALA A 48 -7.48 14.21 1.48
C ALA A 48 -7.12 14.43 -0.01
N ARG A 49 -7.37 15.62 -0.56
CA ARG A 49 -6.94 16.00 -1.90
C ARG A 49 -5.42 15.92 -2.02
N ASP A 50 -4.68 16.57 -1.12
CA ASP A 50 -3.21 16.52 -1.10
C ASP A 50 -2.67 15.10 -0.94
N TYR A 51 -3.35 14.26 -0.14
CA TYR A 51 -3.00 12.86 0.03
C TYR A 51 -3.13 12.08 -1.29
N VAL A 52 -4.24 12.26 -2.01
CA VAL A 52 -4.48 11.61 -3.30
C VAL A 52 -3.49 12.11 -4.35
N GLU A 53 -3.28 13.42 -4.45
CA GLU A 53 -2.34 14.02 -5.40
C GLU A 53 -0.91 13.51 -5.20
N ARG A 54 -0.43 13.46 -3.95
CA ARG A 54 0.90 12.90 -3.64
C ARG A 54 1.01 11.43 -3.99
N ALA A 55 -0.02 10.63 -3.68
CA ALA A 55 -0.03 9.21 -4.00
C ALA A 55 -0.06 8.96 -5.52
N LEU A 56 -0.80 9.77 -6.28
CA LEU A 56 -0.81 9.74 -7.74
C LEU A 56 0.53 10.18 -8.34
N ALA A 57 1.19 11.18 -7.75
CA ALA A 57 2.53 11.59 -8.16
C ALA A 57 3.58 10.48 -7.89
N ASP A 58 3.47 9.77 -6.76
CA ASP A 58 4.29 8.59 -6.48
C ASP A 58 4.05 7.47 -7.49
N GLN A 59 2.80 7.25 -7.91
CA GLN A 59 2.47 6.28 -8.95
C GLN A 59 3.04 6.68 -10.32
N ALA A 60 2.86 7.94 -10.72
CA ALA A 60 3.39 8.47 -11.97
C ALA A 60 4.91 8.36 -12.04
N ALA A 61 5.59 8.53 -10.90
CA ALA A 61 7.03 8.37 -10.77
C ALA A 61 7.49 6.90 -10.57
N GLY A 62 6.57 5.92 -10.62
CA GLY A 62 6.88 4.50 -10.49
C GLY A 62 7.28 4.05 -9.07
N ARG A 63 7.01 4.85 -8.05
CA ARG A 63 7.41 4.59 -6.65
C ARG A 63 6.39 3.77 -5.86
N ALA A 64 5.10 3.86 -6.21
CA ALA A 64 4.03 3.19 -5.48
C ALA A 64 2.82 2.87 -6.35
N LEU A 65 2.11 1.78 -6.04
CA LEU A 65 0.78 1.49 -6.59
C LEU A 65 -0.26 1.67 -5.48
N PRO A 66 -0.88 2.87 -5.36
CA PRO A 66 -1.86 3.18 -4.33
C PRO A 66 -3.26 2.65 -4.64
N PHE A 67 -3.96 2.24 -3.61
CA PHE A 67 -5.35 1.78 -3.66
C PHE A 67 -6.23 2.51 -2.64
N ALA A 68 -7.46 2.83 -3.04
CA ALA A 68 -8.53 3.05 -2.09
C ALA A 68 -9.05 1.68 -1.59
N VAL A 69 -9.27 1.58 -0.28
CA VAL A 69 -9.93 0.42 0.32
C VAL A 69 -11.42 0.69 0.35
N VAL A 70 -12.17 -0.06 -0.46
CA VAL A 70 -13.63 0.07 -0.60
C VAL A 70 -14.29 -1.10 0.09
N ARG A 71 -15.24 -0.83 0.99
CA ARG A 71 -16.05 -1.85 1.65
C ARG A 71 -17.08 -2.40 0.66
N ALA A 72 -17.20 -3.73 0.59
CA ALA A 72 -17.98 -4.39 -0.45
C ALA A 72 -19.50 -4.31 -0.22
N ASP A 73 -19.97 -4.19 1.03
CA ASP A 73 -21.39 -4.20 1.38
C ASP A 73 -22.14 -2.95 0.90
N ASP A 74 -21.50 -1.79 0.96
CA ASP A 74 -22.12 -0.49 0.68
C ASP A 74 -21.28 0.43 -0.21
N GLY A 75 -20.16 -0.07 -0.75
CA GLY A 75 -19.31 0.67 -1.68
C GLY A 75 -18.58 1.85 -1.06
N ARG A 76 -18.54 1.97 0.28
CA ARG A 76 -17.88 3.09 0.95
C ARG A 76 -16.37 2.94 0.91
N VAL A 77 -15.67 4.02 0.55
CA VAL A 77 -14.23 4.16 0.83
C VAL A 77 -14.04 4.21 2.35
N VAL A 78 -13.19 3.33 2.86
CA VAL A 78 -12.92 3.15 4.29
C VAL A 78 -11.43 3.19 4.62
N GLY A 79 -10.57 3.57 3.68
CA GLY A 79 -9.14 3.70 3.94
C GLY A 79 -8.31 3.64 2.67
N SER A 80 -7.02 3.43 2.85
CA SER A 80 -6.04 3.38 1.76
C SER A 80 -4.93 2.40 2.10
N THR A 81 -4.33 1.81 1.08
CA THR A 81 -3.15 0.93 1.16
C THR A 81 -2.36 1.04 -0.14
N ARG A 82 -1.14 0.52 -0.20
CA ARG A 82 -0.34 0.57 -1.43
C ARG A 82 0.74 -0.50 -1.46
N PHE A 83 1.15 -0.87 -2.68
CA PHE A 83 2.50 -1.34 -2.90
C PHE A 83 3.46 -0.14 -2.96
N LEU A 84 4.65 -0.25 -2.40
CA LEU A 84 5.72 0.73 -2.46
C LEU A 84 7.09 0.01 -2.45
N GLU A 85 8.19 0.77 -2.58
CA GLU A 85 9.56 0.21 -2.56
C GLU A 85 9.68 -0.97 -3.55
N LEU A 86 9.30 -0.71 -4.80
CA LEU A 86 9.29 -1.72 -5.86
C LEU A 86 10.72 -1.96 -6.33
N ASP A 87 11.26 -3.13 -6.01
CA ASP A 87 12.61 -3.53 -6.39
C ASP A 87 12.57 -4.30 -7.73
N TYR A 88 13.50 -3.97 -8.62
CA TYR A 88 13.71 -4.66 -9.90
C TYR A 88 15.19 -5.09 -9.97
N TRP A 89 15.51 -6.24 -9.40
CA TRP A 89 16.86 -6.80 -9.29
C TRP A 89 17.45 -7.17 -10.65
N GLN A 90 16.61 -7.67 -11.56
CA GLN A 90 17.04 -7.92 -12.94
C GLN A 90 16.79 -6.71 -13.85
N GLY A 91 16.22 -5.63 -13.29
CA GLY A 91 15.67 -4.51 -14.04
C GLY A 91 14.69 -4.96 -15.15
N PRO A 92 14.21 -4.01 -15.95
CA PRO A 92 14.04 -4.26 -17.38
C PRO A 92 15.40 -4.33 -18.12
N LEU A 93 16.53 -4.19 -17.39
CA LEU A 93 17.87 -3.92 -17.89
C LEU A 93 18.82 -5.04 -17.44
N VAL A 94 19.15 -5.94 -18.37
CA VAL A 94 20.19 -6.96 -18.18
C VAL A 94 21.55 -6.25 -18.11
N TRP A 95 22.32 -6.52 -17.05
CA TRP A 95 23.71 -6.09 -16.93
C TRP A 95 24.65 -7.31 -16.79
N PRO A 96 25.77 -7.37 -17.52
CA PRO A 96 26.22 -6.41 -18.53
C PRO A 96 25.30 -6.41 -19.78
N PRO A 97 25.32 -5.35 -20.60
CA PRO A 97 24.50 -5.27 -21.80
C PRO A 97 24.88 -6.40 -22.76
N VAL A 98 23.91 -7.23 -23.14
CA VAL A 98 24.08 -8.24 -24.20
C VAL A 98 23.52 -7.65 -25.50
N PRO A 99 24.35 -7.39 -26.52
CA PRO A 99 23.85 -6.89 -27.81
C PRO A 99 22.78 -7.83 -28.39
N GLY A 100 21.63 -7.28 -28.79
CA GLY A 100 20.56 -8.02 -29.47
C GLY A 100 19.45 -8.59 -28.58
N VAL A 101 19.52 -8.42 -27.26
CA VAL A 101 18.41 -8.77 -26.34
C VAL A 101 17.55 -7.52 -26.08
N PRO A 102 16.23 -7.54 -26.38
CA PRO A 102 15.35 -6.42 -26.04
C PRO A 102 15.33 -6.21 -24.52
N TYR A 103 15.56 -4.97 -24.09
CA TYR A 103 15.23 -4.54 -22.73
C TYR A 103 13.76 -4.88 -22.45
N GLY A 104 13.44 -5.41 -21.27
CA GLY A 104 12.04 -5.71 -20.93
C GLY A 104 11.17 -4.45 -21.10
N ASP A 105 9.95 -4.59 -21.62
CA ASP A 105 9.06 -3.44 -21.80
C ASP A 105 8.80 -2.80 -20.42
N PRO A 106 9.18 -1.52 -20.19
CA PRO A 106 8.93 -0.84 -18.93
C PRO A 106 7.45 -0.84 -18.51
N ARG A 107 6.54 -1.00 -19.48
CA ARG A 107 5.08 -1.10 -19.30
C ARG A 107 4.63 -2.46 -18.79
N THR A 108 5.44 -3.51 -18.94
CA THR A 108 5.16 -4.87 -18.42
C THR A 108 6.08 -5.26 -17.28
N ALA A 109 7.02 -4.38 -16.88
CA ALA A 109 7.94 -4.61 -15.78
C ALA A 109 7.19 -4.93 -14.48
N VAL A 110 7.35 -6.18 -14.02
CA VAL A 110 6.92 -6.67 -12.72
C VAL A 110 8.09 -6.58 -11.73
N PRO A 111 7.84 -6.21 -10.47
CA PRO A 111 8.90 -6.15 -9.46
C PRO A 111 9.39 -7.55 -9.07
N ASP A 112 10.65 -7.66 -8.65
CA ASP A 112 11.20 -8.86 -8.02
C ASP A 112 10.86 -8.92 -6.52
N ALA A 113 10.68 -7.76 -5.88
CA ALA A 113 10.20 -7.60 -4.51
C ALA A 113 9.41 -6.30 -4.34
N ALA A 114 8.50 -6.27 -3.36
CA ALA A 114 7.70 -5.09 -3.05
C ALA A 114 7.42 -4.97 -1.55
N GLU A 115 7.17 -3.75 -1.07
CA GLU A 115 6.62 -3.51 0.26
C GLU A 115 5.09 -3.28 0.17
N ILE A 116 4.34 -3.80 1.12
CA ILE A 116 2.94 -3.40 1.33
C ILE A 116 2.85 -2.55 2.59
N GLY A 117 2.42 -1.30 2.44
CA GLY A 117 2.48 -0.33 3.54
C GLY A 117 1.49 0.81 3.42
N ASN A 118 1.77 1.89 4.17
CA ASN A 118 0.93 3.10 4.28
C ASN A 118 -0.56 2.80 4.43
N THR A 119 -0.86 1.75 5.19
CA THR A 119 -2.22 1.24 5.34
C THR A 119 -2.88 1.87 6.54
N TRP A 120 -4.04 2.48 6.31
CA TRP A 120 -4.91 2.97 7.35
C TRP A 120 -6.36 2.68 6.98
N LEU A 121 -7.19 2.45 7.99
CA LEU A 121 -8.62 2.23 7.85
C LEU A 121 -9.38 3.12 8.81
N ALA A 122 -10.51 3.64 8.36
CA ALA A 122 -11.53 4.31 9.17
C ALA A 122 -11.85 3.49 10.42
N ALA A 123 -12.17 4.13 11.54
CA ALA A 123 -12.40 3.47 12.83
C ALA A 123 -13.43 2.34 12.72
N GLY A 124 -14.56 2.57 12.05
CA GLY A 124 -15.62 1.58 11.85
C GLY A 124 -15.24 0.41 10.93
N ALA A 125 -14.12 0.50 10.21
CA ALA A 125 -13.59 -0.57 9.36
C ALA A 125 -12.49 -1.40 10.05
N GLN A 126 -12.00 -0.97 11.21
CA GLN A 126 -11.01 -1.70 11.99
C GLN A 126 -11.65 -2.90 12.69
N GLY A 127 -10.95 -4.03 12.77
CA GLY A 127 -11.49 -5.26 13.36
C GLY A 127 -12.57 -5.98 12.53
N ALA A 128 -13.09 -5.37 11.46
CA ALA A 128 -14.14 -5.94 10.60
C ALA A 128 -13.63 -6.98 9.57
N GLY A 129 -12.36 -7.39 9.65
CA GLY A 129 -11.72 -8.29 8.68
C GLY A 129 -11.38 -7.65 7.32
N ILE A 130 -11.66 -6.35 7.12
CA ILE A 130 -11.38 -5.61 5.88
C ILE A 130 -9.88 -5.59 5.58
N ASN A 131 -9.05 -5.20 6.55
CA ASN A 131 -7.60 -5.19 6.34
C ASN A 131 -7.04 -6.59 6.07
N THR A 132 -7.54 -7.60 6.78
CA THR A 132 -7.10 -8.99 6.60
C THR A 132 -7.34 -9.46 5.16
N GLU A 133 -8.53 -9.20 4.61
CA GLU A 133 -8.83 -9.54 3.22
C GLU A 133 -8.05 -8.66 2.24
N ALA A 134 -7.91 -7.36 2.50
CA ALA A 134 -7.09 -6.47 1.68
C ALA A 134 -5.65 -6.97 1.56
N LYS A 135 -5.03 -7.38 2.68
CA LYS A 135 -3.68 -7.96 2.69
C LYS A 135 -3.62 -9.28 1.94
N LEU A 136 -4.62 -10.15 2.09
CA LEU A 136 -4.70 -11.38 1.33
C LEU A 136 -4.75 -11.09 -0.18
N LEU A 137 -5.61 -10.16 -0.63
CA LEU A 137 -5.71 -9.78 -2.04
C LEU A 137 -4.38 -9.26 -2.60
N LEU A 138 -3.70 -8.38 -1.86
CA LEU A 138 -2.39 -7.84 -2.26
C LEU A 138 -1.32 -8.93 -2.30
N LEU A 139 -1.24 -9.78 -1.27
CA LEU A 139 -0.26 -10.88 -1.22
C LEU A 139 -0.49 -11.87 -2.36
N ARG A 140 -1.75 -12.25 -2.62
CA ARG A 140 -2.10 -13.11 -3.77
C ARG A 140 -1.69 -12.46 -5.09
N HIS A 141 -1.99 -11.19 -5.29
CA HIS A 141 -1.56 -10.50 -6.51
C HIS A 141 -0.02 -10.48 -6.65
N ALA A 142 0.70 -10.14 -5.59
CA ALA A 142 2.15 -10.08 -5.60
C ALA A 142 2.79 -11.45 -5.90
N PHE A 143 2.36 -12.51 -5.23
CA PHE A 143 2.97 -13.84 -5.39
C PHE A 143 2.41 -14.64 -6.57
N GLU A 144 1.09 -14.63 -6.80
CA GLU A 144 0.46 -15.43 -7.85
C GLU A 144 0.54 -14.75 -9.23
N THR A 145 0.45 -13.41 -9.28
CA THR A 145 0.46 -12.65 -10.55
C THR A 145 1.85 -12.12 -10.88
N TRP A 146 2.45 -11.30 -10.00
CA TRP A 146 3.78 -10.73 -10.26
C TRP A 146 4.91 -11.73 -10.02
N ARG A 147 4.64 -12.80 -9.27
CA ARG A 147 5.64 -13.81 -8.89
C ARG A 147 6.85 -13.17 -8.19
N VAL A 148 6.59 -12.16 -7.36
CA VAL A 148 7.64 -11.56 -6.52
C VAL A 148 8.28 -12.62 -5.65
N ARG A 149 9.57 -12.47 -5.36
CA ARG A 149 10.31 -13.35 -4.45
C ARG A 149 10.07 -12.97 -2.98
N ARG A 150 9.74 -11.70 -2.72
CA ARG A 150 9.62 -11.17 -1.37
C ARG A 150 8.57 -10.07 -1.30
N VAL A 151 7.79 -10.09 -0.23
CA VAL A 151 6.97 -8.96 0.21
C VAL A 151 7.43 -8.53 1.59
N SER A 152 7.75 -7.25 1.76
CA SER A 152 8.06 -6.67 3.07
C SER A 152 6.89 -5.87 3.63
N PHE A 153 6.91 -5.73 4.95
CA PHE A 153 6.03 -4.83 5.70
C PHE A 153 6.89 -3.97 6.62
N ARG A 154 6.45 -2.73 6.83
CA ARG A 154 7.10 -1.78 7.73
C ARG A 154 6.07 -1.16 8.67
N ALA A 155 6.44 -1.07 9.94
CA ALA A 155 5.68 -0.34 10.95
C ALA A 155 6.65 0.35 11.90
N ASP A 156 6.21 1.45 12.53
CA ASP A 156 6.90 2.01 13.67
C ASP A 156 6.97 0.94 14.78
N ALA A 157 8.14 0.73 15.37
CA ALA A 157 8.35 -0.29 16.39
C ALA A 157 7.47 -0.08 17.64
N ARG A 158 7.02 1.15 17.89
CA ARG A 158 6.08 1.52 18.97
C ARG A 158 4.63 1.20 18.61
N ASN A 159 4.31 1.00 17.33
CA ASN A 159 2.98 0.62 16.86
C ASN A 159 2.74 -0.88 17.01
N LEU A 160 2.62 -1.35 18.26
CA LEU A 160 2.45 -2.77 18.60
C LEU A 160 1.24 -3.40 17.91
N ARG A 161 0.18 -2.61 17.66
CA ARG A 161 -1.00 -3.07 16.92
C ARG A 161 -0.66 -3.47 15.49
N SER A 162 0.09 -2.63 14.77
CA SER A 162 0.52 -2.94 13.41
C SER A 162 1.53 -4.07 13.39
N CYS A 163 2.49 -4.09 14.32
CA CYS A 163 3.45 -5.20 14.44
C CYS A 163 2.75 -6.54 14.63
N ALA A 164 1.84 -6.63 15.61
CA ALA A 164 1.05 -7.84 15.85
C ALA A 164 0.13 -8.20 14.67
N ALA A 165 -0.39 -7.21 13.94
CA ALA A 165 -1.17 -7.47 12.73
C ALA A 165 -0.32 -8.06 11.59
N ILE A 166 0.91 -7.57 11.42
CA ILE A 166 1.87 -8.07 10.44
C ILE A 166 2.28 -9.50 10.78
N GLU A 167 2.62 -9.78 12.05
CA GLU A 167 2.99 -11.13 12.50
C GLU A 167 1.85 -12.14 12.30
N ARG A 168 0.59 -11.74 12.53
CA ARG A 168 -0.58 -12.59 12.26
C ARG A 168 -0.80 -12.92 10.78
N LEU A 169 -0.19 -12.19 9.85
CA LEU A 169 -0.17 -12.57 8.44
C LEU A 169 0.83 -13.69 8.13
N GLY A 170 1.65 -14.09 9.12
CA GLY A 170 2.75 -15.04 8.95
C GLY A 170 4.07 -14.37 8.55
N ALA A 171 4.16 -13.03 8.57
CA ALA A 171 5.40 -12.33 8.31
C ALA A 171 6.38 -12.50 9.48
N ARG A 172 7.67 -12.65 9.17
CA ARG A 172 8.75 -12.73 10.16
C ARG A 172 9.42 -11.36 10.30
N CYS A 173 9.63 -10.92 11.55
CA CYS A 173 10.40 -9.71 11.81
C CYS A 173 11.89 -9.94 11.52
N GLU A 174 12.45 -9.15 10.61
CA GLU A 174 13.88 -9.23 10.21
C GLU A 174 14.77 -8.22 10.96
N GLY A 175 14.19 -7.23 11.66
CA GLY A 175 14.93 -6.29 12.49
C GLY A 175 14.29 -4.91 12.62
N VAL A 176 14.93 -4.03 13.40
CA VAL A 176 14.52 -2.64 13.61
C VAL A 176 15.56 -1.70 13.00
N ARG A 177 15.15 -0.90 12.01
CA ARG A 177 15.98 0.17 11.44
C ARG A 177 15.77 1.46 12.23
N ARG A 178 16.79 1.88 12.98
CA ARG A 178 16.76 3.15 13.73
C ARG A 178 16.85 4.35 12.79
N ALA A 179 16.18 5.45 13.13
CA ALA A 179 16.18 6.71 12.37
C ALA A 179 15.86 6.54 10.87
N HIS A 180 15.03 5.55 10.53
CA HIS A 180 14.71 5.23 9.13
C HIS A 180 13.79 6.26 8.47
N SER A 181 12.81 6.78 9.22
CA SER A 181 11.86 7.79 8.77
C SER A 181 11.44 8.65 9.95
N ARG A 182 11.20 9.94 9.70
CA ARG A 182 10.69 10.87 10.72
C ARG A 182 9.29 10.45 11.17
N GLY A 183 9.10 10.29 12.48
CA GLY A 183 7.83 10.05 13.13
C GLY A 183 6.90 11.26 13.08
N LEU A 184 5.60 11.03 13.32
CA LEU A 184 4.60 12.11 13.38
C LEU A 184 4.80 13.04 14.58
N ASP A 185 5.44 12.54 15.63
CA ASP A 185 5.85 13.29 16.82
C ASP A 185 7.18 14.06 16.62
N GLY A 186 7.76 14.00 15.42
CA GLY A 186 8.99 14.70 15.08
C GLY A 186 10.28 13.97 15.47
N THR A 187 10.18 12.76 16.02
CA THR A 187 11.33 11.89 16.36
C THR A 187 11.85 11.08 15.18
#